data_AF-A0A9W9DNC3-F1
#
_entry.id   AF-A0A9W9DNC3-F1
#
_cell.length_a   1.000
_cell.length_b   1.000
_cell.length_c   1.000
_cell.angle_alpha   90.00
_cell.angle_beta   90.00
_cell.angle_gamma   90.00
#
_symmetry.space_group_name_H-M   'P 1'
#
loop_
_entity.id
_entity.type
_entity.pdbx_description
1 polymer ?
#
loop_
_entity_poly.entity_id
_entity_poly.type
_entity_poly.pdbx_seq_one_letter_code
_entity_poly.pdbx_strand_id
1 'polypeptide(L)'
;MAEAARQTVRLLKSLVANLPDSSPLATAEDRINQIFKSIPELDDSDERWPVFNRRMDNLFGHDICNNNVRLINILRGPYGMDLVVGYCQHAVDGDHLLWDAAVPKFACLITELQFL
;
A
#
# COMPACT_ATOMS: atom_id res chain seq x y z
N MET A 1 3.47 -4.90 -19.58
CA MET A 1 3.77 -4.25 -18.28
C MET A 1 2.50 -3.74 -17.61
N ALA A 2 1.75 -2.81 -18.20
CA ALA A 2 0.53 -2.26 -17.58
C ALA A 2 -0.52 -3.29 -17.12
N GLU A 3 -0.74 -4.38 -17.87
CA GLU A 3 -1.72 -5.41 -17.46
C GLU A 3 -1.26 -6.20 -16.22
N ALA A 4 0.03 -6.49 -16.10
CA ALA A 4 0.56 -7.17 -14.92
C ALA A 4 0.37 -6.30 -13.66
N ALA A 5 0.66 -4.99 -13.77
CA ALA A 5 0.44 -4.04 -12.69
C ALA A 5 -1.02 -3.95 -12.25
N ARG A 6 -1.94 -3.87 -13.22
CA ARG A 6 -3.38 -3.88 -12.94
C ARG A 6 -3.83 -5.18 -12.29
N GLN A 7 -3.31 -6.32 -12.73
CA GLN A 7 -3.66 -7.60 -12.15
C GLN A 7 -3.15 -7.74 -10.71
N THR A 8 -1.96 -7.22 -10.41
CA THR A 8 -1.43 -7.15 -9.04
C THR A 8 -2.32 -6.32 -8.13
N VAL A 9 -2.78 -5.14 -8.58
CA VAL A 9 -3.69 -4.31 -7.77
C VAL A 9 -5.07 -4.95 -7.61
N ARG A 10 -5.59 -5.64 -8.63
CA ARG A 10 -6.85 -6.41 -8.52
C ARG A 10 -6.73 -7.51 -7.46
N LEU A 11 -5.62 -8.25 -7.45
CA LEU A 11 -5.34 -9.26 -6.42
C LEU A 11 -5.27 -8.60 -5.03
N LEU A 12 -4.52 -7.51 -4.89
CA LEU A 12 -4.41 -6.78 -3.63
C LEU A 12 -5.78 -6.32 -3.12
N LYS A 13 -6.61 -5.75 -3.99
CA LYS A 13 -7.98 -5.33 -3.67
C LYS A 13 -8.85 -6.49 -3.19
N SER A 14 -8.75 -7.65 -3.85
CA SER A 14 -9.45 -8.86 -3.44
C SER A 14 -9.04 -9.33 -2.05
N LEU A 15 -7.73 -9.34 -1.76
CA LEU A 15 -7.21 -9.75 -0.45
C LEU A 15 -7.66 -8.78 0.66
N VAL A 16 -7.58 -7.47 0.42
CA VAL A 16 -8.05 -6.45 1.37
C VAL A 16 -9.54 -6.58 1.67
N ALA A 17 -10.36 -6.85 0.63
CA ALA A 17 -11.79 -7.07 0.81
C ALA A 17 -12.13 -8.32 1.64
N ASN A 18 -11.20 -9.27 1.73
CA ASN A 18 -11.34 -10.51 2.50
C ASN A 18 -10.59 -10.49 3.84
N LEU A 19 -10.06 -9.33 4.27
CA LEU A 19 -9.43 -9.22 5.58
C LEU A 19 -10.40 -9.65 6.69
N PRO A 20 -9.95 -10.46 7.66
CA PRO A 20 -10.83 -11.00 8.68
C PRO A 20 -11.37 -9.89 9.58
N ASP A 21 -12.52 -10.13 10.20
CA ASP A 21 -13.12 -9.15 11.13
C ASP A 21 -12.25 -8.89 12.37
N SER A 22 -11.33 -9.80 12.69
CA SER A 22 -10.30 -9.64 13.71
C SER A 22 -9.23 -8.61 13.36
N SER A 23 -9.07 -8.24 12.09
CA SER A 23 -8.17 -7.16 11.69
C SER A 23 -8.71 -5.81 12.18
N PRO A 24 -7.88 -4.97 12.83
CA PRO A 24 -8.34 -3.72 13.41
C PRO A 24 -8.86 -2.76 12.35
N LEU A 25 -9.86 -1.96 12.70
CA LEU A 25 -10.39 -0.90 11.83
C LEU A 25 -9.53 0.36 11.98
N ALA A 26 -9.06 0.90 10.86
CA ALA A 26 -8.30 2.14 10.86
C ALA A 26 -9.17 3.35 11.19
N THR A 27 -8.56 4.30 11.88
CA THR A 27 -9.09 5.62 12.24
C THR A 27 -8.30 6.70 11.50
N ALA A 28 -8.81 7.94 11.54
CA ALA A 28 -8.12 9.07 10.95
C ALA A 28 -6.78 9.42 11.65
N GLU A 29 -6.52 8.87 12.84
CA GLU A 29 -5.31 9.10 13.61
C GLU A 29 -4.21 8.08 13.31
N ASP A 30 -4.56 6.96 12.67
CA ASP A 30 -3.61 5.89 12.37
C ASP A 30 -2.51 6.30 11.39
N ARG A 31 -1.37 5.62 11.53
CA ARG A 31 -0.14 5.91 10.79
C ARG A 31 -0.34 5.95 9.27
N ILE A 32 -1.19 5.08 8.73
CA ILE A 32 -1.55 5.05 7.30
C ILE A 32 -2.05 6.42 6.86
N ASN A 33 -3.12 6.92 7.47
CA ASN A 33 -3.69 8.22 7.12
C ASN A 33 -2.72 9.38 7.38
N GLN A 34 -1.94 9.32 8.45
CA GLN A 34 -0.94 10.37 8.77
C GLN A 34 0.16 10.46 7.72
N ILE A 35 0.62 9.33 7.18
CA ILE A 35 1.63 9.31 6.12
C ILE A 35 1.08 9.91 4.82
N PHE A 36 -0.15 9.58 4.46
CA PHE A 36 -0.80 10.16 3.28
C PHE A 36 -1.00 11.67 3.38
N LYS A 37 -1.28 12.20 4.59
CA LYS A 37 -1.36 13.64 4.85
C LYS A 37 -0.01 14.34 4.84
N SER A 38 1.01 13.74 5.44
CA SER A 38 2.34 14.36 5.62
C SER A 38 3.22 14.28 4.37
N ILE A 39 2.97 13.31 3.50
CA ILE A 39 3.67 13.14 2.22
C ILE A 39 2.61 13.32 1.13
N PRO A 40 2.24 14.55 0.73
CA PRO A 40 1.22 14.78 -0.30
C PRO A 40 1.70 14.31 -1.67
N GLU A 41 0.75 13.98 -2.55
CA GLU A 41 1.07 13.76 -3.97
C GLU A 41 1.43 15.09 -4.62
N LEU A 42 2.44 15.05 -5.48
CA LEU A 42 2.91 16.19 -6.23
C LEU A 42 2.38 16.08 -7.67
N ASP A 43 2.05 17.22 -8.26
CA ASP A 43 1.53 17.27 -9.63
C ASP A 43 2.61 16.91 -10.67
N ASP A 44 3.88 17.03 -10.30
CA ASP A 44 5.04 16.69 -11.12
C ASP A 44 5.19 15.17 -11.30
N SER A 45 5.22 14.70 -12.56
CA SER A 45 5.37 13.29 -12.90
C SER A 45 6.65 12.68 -12.36
N ASP A 46 7.75 13.43 -12.30
CA ASP A 46 9.06 12.92 -11.90
C ASP A 46 9.11 12.64 -10.39
N GLU A 47 8.23 13.29 -9.63
CA GLU A 47 8.12 13.14 -8.17
C GLU A 47 7.13 12.06 -7.74
N ARG A 48 6.27 11.56 -8.64
CA ARG A 48 5.23 10.59 -8.28
C ARG A 48 5.80 9.25 -7.81
N TRP A 49 6.82 8.75 -8.48
CA TRP A 49 7.51 7.52 -8.05
C TRP A 49 8.23 7.71 -6.69
N PRO A 50 9.09 8.74 -6.50
CA PRO A 50 9.70 9.01 -5.19
C PRO A 50 8.69 9.10 -4.05
N VAL A 51 7.56 9.78 -4.26
CA VAL A 51 6.47 9.89 -3.27
C VAL A 51 5.86 8.52 -2.97
N PHE A 52 5.53 7.74 -3.99
CA PHE A 52 5.01 6.39 -3.83
C PHE A 52 5.97 5.52 -3.03
N ASN A 53 7.23 5.48 -3.46
CA ASN A 53 8.29 4.69 -2.84
C ASN A 53 8.42 5.03 -1.35
N ARG A 54 8.46 6.34 -1.03
CA ARG A 54 8.58 6.84 0.33
C ARG A 54 7.39 6.49 1.21
N ARG A 55 6.16 6.65 0.71
CA ARG A 55 4.94 6.25 1.45
C ARG A 55 4.97 4.76 1.77
N MET A 56 5.29 3.93 0.78
CA MET A 56 5.35 2.47 0.95
C MET A 56 6.45 2.05 1.92
N ASP A 57 7.64 2.66 1.88
CA ASP A 57 8.72 2.33 2.83
C ASP A 57 8.37 2.76 4.26
N ASN A 58 7.71 3.90 4.46
CA ASN A 58 7.32 4.34 5.80
C ASN A 58 6.19 3.50 6.43
N LEU A 59 5.45 2.74 5.61
CA LEU A 59 4.34 1.88 6.02
C LEU A 59 4.71 0.41 6.09
N PHE A 60 5.49 -0.07 5.12
CA PHE A 60 5.73 -1.48 4.86
C PHE A 60 7.22 -1.76 4.59
N GLY A 61 8.10 -0.83 4.95
CA GLY A 61 9.53 -1.04 4.96
C GLY A 61 9.92 -2.19 5.88
N HIS A 62 11.09 -2.77 5.62
CA HIS A 62 11.58 -3.94 6.38
C HIS A 62 11.71 -3.67 7.89
N ASP A 63 12.00 -2.43 8.26
CA ASP A 63 12.09 -1.91 9.62
C ASP A 63 10.73 -1.61 10.26
N ILE A 64 9.64 -1.62 9.48
CA ILE A 64 8.27 -1.32 9.93
C ILE A 64 7.49 -2.62 10.17
N CYS A 65 8.06 -3.47 11.02
CA CYS A 65 7.50 -4.77 11.40
C CYS A 65 7.43 -4.93 12.93
N ASN A 66 6.58 -5.84 13.39
CA ASN A 66 6.62 -6.27 14.79
C ASN A 66 7.77 -7.27 15.05
N ASN A 67 7.88 -7.73 16.30
CA ASN A 67 8.91 -8.69 16.72
C ASN A 67 8.85 -10.04 15.97
N ASN A 68 7.75 -10.36 15.30
CA ASN A 68 7.57 -11.57 14.50
C ASN A 68 7.81 -11.31 12.99
N VAL A 69 8.41 -10.15 12.64
CA VAL A 69 8.69 -9.74 11.25
C VAL A 69 7.40 -9.65 10.42
N ARG A 70 6.30 -9.21 11.05
CA ARG A 70 4.99 -9.02 10.39
C ARG A 70 4.66 -7.55 10.23
N LEU A 71 4.02 -7.21 9.11
CA LEU A 71 3.61 -5.82 8.84
C LEU A 71 2.58 -5.39 9.88
N ILE A 72 2.83 -4.25 10.51
CA ILE A 72 1.97 -3.72 11.59
C ILE A 72 0.88 -2.77 11.08
N ASN A 73 1.02 -2.28 9.85
CA ASN A 73 0.09 -1.33 9.24
C ASN A 73 -0.95 -2.02 8.34
N ILE A 74 -1.46 -3.19 8.77
CA ILE A 74 -2.56 -3.88 8.09
C ILE A 74 -3.86 -3.62 8.87
N LEU A 75 -4.53 -2.52 8.51
CA LEU A 75 -5.75 -2.04 9.16
C LEU A 75 -6.88 -1.96 8.14
N ARG A 76 -8.08 -2.41 8.47
CA ARG A 76 -9.25 -2.36 7.56
C ARG A 76 -9.80 -0.94 7.39
N GLY A 77 -10.62 -0.75 6.37
CA GLY A 77 -11.48 0.42 6.23
C GLY A 77 -10.82 1.63 5.55
N PRO A 78 -11.55 2.75 5.47
CA PRO A 78 -11.25 3.87 4.57
C PRO A 78 -9.98 4.65 4.93
N TYR A 79 -9.51 4.57 6.17
CA TYR A 79 -8.25 5.18 6.60
C TYR A 79 -7.07 4.19 6.61
N GLY A 80 -7.35 2.93 6.25
CA GLY A 80 -6.40 1.82 6.29
C GLY A 80 -6.09 1.28 4.90
N MET A 81 -6.24 -0.02 4.73
CA MET A 81 -5.90 -0.73 3.50
C MET A 81 -6.74 -0.31 2.30
N ASP A 82 -7.96 0.21 2.50
CA ASP A 82 -8.76 0.75 1.38
C ASP A 82 -8.09 1.99 0.77
N LEU A 83 -7.50 2.86 1.60
CA LEU A 83 -6.73 4.02 1.18
C LEU A 83 -5.49 3.60 0.40
N VAL A 84 -4.75 2.60 0.93
CA VAL A 84 -3.55 2.06 0.29
C VAL A 84 -3.88 1.44 -1.07
N VAL A 85 -4.95 0.63 -1.15
CA VAL A 85 -5.40 0.02 -2.41
C VAL A 85 -5.83 1.09 -3.42
N GLY A 86 -6.62 2.07 -2.98
CA GLY A 86 -7.03 3.18 -3.83
C GLY A 86 -5.84 3.94 -4.39
N TYR A 87 -4.82 4.18 -3.56
CA TYR A 87 -3.59 4.83 -3.99
C TYR A 87 -2.78 3.97 -4.98
N CYS A 88 -2.62 2.68 -4.72
CA CYS A 88 -1.96 1.77 -5.64
C CYS A 88 -2.68 1.70 -6.99
N GLN A 89 -4.01 1.68 -6.99
CA GLN A 89 -4.81 1.73 -8.22
C GLN A 89 -4.57 3.03 -8.98
N HIS A 90 -4.62 4.17 -8.30
CA HIS A 90 -4.35 5.47 -8.90
C HIS A 90 -2.95 5.55 -9.51
N ALA A 91 -1.93 5.07 -8.79
CA ALA A 91 -0.55 5.07 -9.27
C ALA A 91 -0.33 4.16 -10.49
N VAL A 92 -1.00 3.00 -10.54
CA VAL A 92 -0.95 2.10 -11.69
C VAL A 92 -1.69 2.68 -12.90
N ASP A 93 -2.88 3.26 -12.71
CA ASP A 93 -3.67 3.81 -13.82
C ASP A 93 -3.04 5.07 -14.42
N GLY A 94 -2.34 5.86 -13.60
CA GLY A 94 -1.60 7.03 -14.04
C GLY A 94 -0.24 6.74 -14.69
N ASP A 95 0.20 5.48 -14.72
CA ASP A 95 1.56 5.08 -15.16
C ASP A 95 2.67 5.79 -14.37
N HIS A 96 2.42 6.03 -13.07
CA HIS A 96 3.32 6.78 -12.18
C HIS A 96 4.42 5.93 -11.55
N LEU A 97 4.41 4.62 -11.80
CA LEU A 97 5.25 3.66 -11.09
C LEU A 97 6.41 3.21 -11.95
N LEU A 98 7.61 3.24 -11.37
CA LEU A 98 8.71 2.40 -11.85
C LEU A 98 8.41 0.96 -11.45
N TRP A 99 7.70 0.23 -12.32
CA TRP A 99 7.10 -1.06 -11.99
C TRP A 99 8.11 -2.07 -11.44
N ASP A 100 9.29 -2.18 -12.04
CA ASP A 100 10.32 -3.14 -11.60
C ASP A 100 10.77 -2.88 -10.15
N ALA A 101 10.78 -1.62 -9.72
CA ALA A 101 11.07 -1.25 -8.34
C ALA A 101 9.85 -1.32 -7.42
N ALA A 102 8.63 -1.25 -7.97
CA ALA A 102 7.38 -1.38 -7.23
C ALA A 102 7.03 -2.84 -6.89
N VAL A 103 7.39 -3.79 -7.77
CA VAL A 103 7.06 -5.22 -7.66
C VAL A 103 7.38 -5.80 -6.28
N PRO A 104 8.58 -5.60 -5.69
CA PRO A 104 8.91 -6.14 -4.37
C PRO A 104 7.99 -5.64 -3.26
N LYS A 105 7.52 -4.39 -3.35
CA LYS A 105 6.62 -3.78 -2.35
C LYS A 105 5.23 -4.41 -2.41
N PHE A 106 4.71 -4.60 -3.63
CA PHE A 106 3.45 -5.32 -3.83
C PHE A 106 3.55 -6.78 -3.39
N ALA A 107 4.65 -7.47 -3.73
CA ALA A 107 4.87 -8.85 -3.34
C ALA A 107 4.91 -9.02 -1.81
N CYS A 108 5.60 -8.12 -1.10
CA CYS A 108 5.63 -8.09 0.36
C CYS A 108 4.22 -7.95 0.95
N LEU A 109 3.45 -6.97 0.47
CA LEU A 109 2.10 -6.71 0.96
C LEU A 109 1.14 -7.87 0.66
N ILE A 110 1.20 -8.44 -0.55
CA ILE A 110 0.37 -9.59 -0.94
C ILE A 110 0.69 -10.82 -0.09
N THR A 111 1.98 -11.08 0.16
CA THR A 111 2.41 -12.22 0.98
C THR A 111 1.86 -12.10 2.41
N GLU A 112 1.92 -10.91 2.99
CA GLU A 112 1.36 -10.66 4.31
C GLU A 112 -0.17 -10.87 4.33
N LEU A 113 -0.88 -10.30 3.35
CA LEU A 113 -2.34 -10.42 3.28
C LEU A 113 -2.83 -11.83 2.97
N GLN A 114 -2.05 -12.65 2.28
CA GLN A 114 -2.36 -14.06 2.05
C GLN A 114 -2.16 -14.93 3.29
N PHE A 115 -1.33 -14.47 4.25
CA PHE A 115 -1.16 -15.17 5.51
C PHE A 115 -2.34 -14.94 6.46
N LEU A 116 -2.89 -13.72 6.47
CA LEU A 116 -3.95 -13.28 7.39
C LEU A 116 -5.30 -13.95 7.07
#